data_AF-A0A6G8AHZ9-F1
#
_entry.id   AF-A0A6G8AHZ9-F1
#
_cell.length_a   1.000
_cell.length_b   1.000
_cell.length_c   1.000
_cell.angle_alpha   90.00
_cell.angle_beta   90.00
_cell.angle_gamma   90.00
#
_symmetry.space_group_name_H-M   'P 1'
#
loop_
_entity.id
_entity.type
_entity.pdbx_description
1 polymer ?
#
loop_
_entity_poly.entity_id
_entity_poly.type
_entity_poly.pdbx_seq_one_letter_code
_entity_poly.pdbx_strand_id
1 'polypeptide(L)'
;MAGRKKPNPLLSPVGRALAVQALQSEVLNQGLGCLLAEHGSEQRELLACLAVLLGVGAEVAAQVQCDGDNAPGLHQALAVVVRMAADGCRWDDAWGAQLQLALEVSSQLIREHSALAARVLPGACALSQDVKLGRVRADAIAPLVFKGEVLCG
;
A
#
# COMPACT_ATOMS: atom_id res chain seq x y z
N MET A 1 31.48 -18.91 16.66
CA MET A 1 31.55 -17.43 16.80
C MET A 1 30.18 -16.87 16.44
N ALA A 2 29.40 -16.42 17.44
CA ALA A 2 28.08 -15.85 17.20
C ALA A 2 28.24 -14.41 16.67
N GLY A 3 27.84 -14.17 15.42
CA GLY A 3 27.87 -12.84 14.82
C GLY A 3 26.95 -11.88 15.59
N ARG A 4 27.50 -10.80 16.11
CA ARG A 4 26.73 -9.68 16.68
C ARG A 4 25.71 -9.22 15.63
N LYS A 5 24.41 -9.43 15.87
CA LYS A 5 23.33 -8.81 15.08
C LYS A 5 23.52 -7.28 15.19
N LYS A 6 23.76 -6.60 14.07
CA LYS A 6 23.76 -5.14 14.03
C LYS A 6 22.39 -4.65 14.52
N PRO A 7 22.33 -3.69 15.44
CA PRO A 7 21.05 -3.14 15.88
C PRO A 7 20.33 -2.56 14.66
N ASN A 8 19.07 -2.95 14.47
CA ASN A 8 18.25 -2.42 13.37
C ASN A 8 18.02 -0.92 13.65
N PRO A 9 18.53 -0.01 12.81
CA PRO A 9 18.44 1.44 13.05
C PRO A 9 16.98 1.92 13.14
N LEU A 10 16.04 1.21 12.50
CA LEU A 10 14.61 1.49 12.55
C LEU A 10 13.97 1.20 13.92
N LEU A 11 14.67 0.52 14.82
CA LEU A 11 14.20 0.31 16.20
C LEU A 11 14.57 1.46 17.14
N SER A 12 15.42 2.39 16.70
CA SER A 12 15.74 3.59 17.46
C SER A 12 14.62 4.64 17.35
N PRO A 13 14.41 5.51 18.36
CA PRO A 13 13.43 6.60 18.26
C PRO A 13 13.66 7.50 17.03
N VAL A 14 14.93 7.80 16.72
CA VAL A 14 15.31 8.60 15.54
C VAL A 14 15.00 7.86 14.25
N GLY A 15 15.34 6.58 14.15
CA GLY A 15 15.02 5.77 12.97
C GLY A 15 13.51 5.64 12.73
N ARG A 16 12.71 5.53 13.80
CA ARG A 16 11.25 5.55 13.71
C ARG A 16 10.72 6.90 13.22
N ALA A 17 11.24 8.00 13.75
CA ALA A 17 10.86 9.34 13.31
C ALA A 17 11.17 9.57 11.82
N LEU A 18 12.36 9.15 11.36
CA LEU A 18 12.76 9.23 9.96
C LEU A 18 11.87 8.36 9.06
N ALA A 19 11.50 7.15 9.51
CA ALA A 19 10.59 6.28 8.75
C ALA A 19 9.18 6.88 8.61
N VAL A 20 8.67 7.52 9.67
CA VAL A 20 7.38 8.23 9.63
C VAL A 20 7.45 9.42 8.67
N GLN A 21 8.52 10.21 8.73
CA GLN A 21 8.72 11.34 7.82
C GLN A 21 8.82 10.88 6.36
N ALA A 22 9.53 9.80 6.09
CA ALA A 22 9.63 9.22 4.75
C ALA A 22 8.26 8.76 4.23
N LEU A 23 7.47 8.06 5.05
CA LEU A 23 6.11 7.66 4.69
C LEU A 23 5.22 8.87 4.38
N GLN A 24 5.27 9.92 5.20
CA GLN A 24 4.48 11.13 4.98
C GLN A 24 4.87 11.85 3.69
N SER A 25 6.17 11.94 3.40
CA SER A 25 6.66 12.51 2.13
C SER A 25 6.19 11.68 0.93
N GLU A 26 6.19 10.36 1.05
CA GLU A 26 5.74 9.47 -0.02
C GLU A 26 4.24 9.64 -0.27
N VAL A 27 3.43 9.64 0.79
CA VAL A 27 1.97 9.84 0.71
C VAL A 27 1.63 11.19 0.08
N LEU A 28 2.34 12.26 0.45
CA LEU A 28 2.15 13.58 -0.16
C LEU A 28 2.49 13.58 -1.65
N ASN A 29 3.63 13.01 -2.03
CA ASN A 29 4.08 12.98 -3.43
C ASN A 29 3.12 12.17 -4.30
N GLN A 30 2.74 10.97 -3.87
CA GLN A 30 1.80 10.13 -4.62
C GLN A 30 0.40 10.75 -4.62
N GLY A 31 0.02 11.44 -3.56
CA GLY A 31 -1.23 12.16 -3.48
C GLY A 31 -1.37 13.29 -4.47
N LEU A 32 -0.33 14.10 -4.61
CA LEU A 32 -0.25 15.09 -5.69
C LEU A 32 -0.28 14.41 -7.06
N GLY A 33 0.40 13.27 -7.21
CA GLY A 33 0.32 12.43 -8.41
C GLY A 33 -1.12 12.05 -8.78
N CYS A 34 -1.92 11.62 -7.81
CA CYS A 34 -3.34 11.31 -8.01
C CYS A 34 -4.16 12.52 -8.52
N LEU A 35 -3.84 13.73 -8.07
CA LEU A 35 -4.59 14.94 -8.43
C LEU A 35 -4.14 15.56 -9.75
N LEU A 36 -2.88 15.34 -10.16
CA LEU A 36 -2.26 16.00 -11.29
C LEU A 36 -2.11 15.10 -12.53
N ALA A 37 -2.22 13.78 -12.38
CA ALA A 37 -2.11 12.86 -13.50
C ALA A 37 -3.23 13.10 -14.52
N GLU A 38 -2.86 13.25 -15.78
CA GLU A 38 -3.79 13.48 -16.88
C GLU A 38 -4.64 12.22 -17.15
N HIS A 39 -5.93 12.40 -17.42
CA HIS A 39 -6.83 11.31 -17.79
C HIS A 39 -6.28 10.52 -18.98
N GLY A 40 -6.30 9.19 -18.91
CA GLY A 40 -5.81 8.29 -19.95
C GLY A 40 -4.29 8.21 -20.09
N SER A 41 -3.52 9.01 -19.34
CA SER A 41 -2.05 8.89 -19.34
C SER A 41 -1.60 7.56 -18.72
N GLU A 42 -0.44 7.06 -19.16
CA GLU A 42 0.15 5.85 -18.58
C GLU A 42 0.85 6.19 -17.26
N GLN A 43 0.37 5.61 -16.16
CA GLN A 43 0.81 5.92 -14.80
C GLN A 43 1.26 4.67 -14.04
N ARG A 44 2.12 3.85 -14.67
CA ARG A 44 2.54 2.55 -14.11
C ARG A 44 3.21 2.68 -12.75
N GLU A 45 4.12 3.62 -12.60
CA GLU A 45 4.89 3.84 -11.38
C GLU A 45 4.01 4.32 -10.24
N LEU A 46 3.12 5.29 -10.52
CA LEU A 46 2.13 5.77 -9.57
C LEU A 46 1.22 4.61 -9.12
N LEU A 47 0.61 3.88 -10.06
CA LEU A 47 -0.27 2.75 -9.74
C LEU A 47 0.46 1.66 -8.93
N ALA A 48 1.73 1.39 -9.22
CA ALA A 48 2.54 0.45 -8.45
C ALA A 48 2.80 0.95 -7.02
N CYS A 49 3.05 2.25 -6.81
CA CYS A 49 3.20 2.83 -5.49
C CYS A 49 1.88 2.81 -4.71
N LEU A 50 0.77 3.18 -5.36
CA LEU A 50 -0.57 3.13 -4.78
C LEU A 50 -0.95 1.70 -4.37
N ALA A 51 -0.61 0.69 -5.17
CA ALA A 51 -0.85 -0.71 -4.84
C ALA A 51 -0.17 -1.14 -3.53
N VAL A 52 1.04 -0.62 -3.23
CA VAL A 52 1.69 -0.86 -1.93
C VAL A 52 0.92 -0.18 -0.81
N LEU A 53 0.74 1.14 -0.91
CA LEU A 53 0.21 1.94 0.18
C LEU A 53 -1.23 1.55 0.49
N LEU A 54 -2.10 1.45 -0.53
CA LEU A 54 -3.48 1.04 -0.35
C LEU A 54 -3.61 -0.44 0.00
N GLY A 55 -2.74 -1.31 -0.54
CA GLY A 55 -2.72 -2.73 -0.21
C GLY A 55 -2.46 -2.99 1.27
N VAL A 56 -1.46 -2.32 1.84
CA VAL A 56 -1.18 -2.41 3.28
C VAL A 56 -2.34 -1.83 4.09
N GLY A 57 -2.86 -0.66 3.72
CA GLY A 57 -3.98 -0.03 4.41
C GLY A 57 -5.24 -0.89 4.44
N ALA A 58 -5.63 -1.45 3.30
CA ALA A 58 -6.81 -2.30 3.17
C ALA A 58 -6.71 -3.56 4.05
N GLU A 59 -5.55 -4.22 4.06
CA GLU A 59 -5.32 -5.42 4.89
C GLU A 59 -5.29 -5.10 6.38
N VAL A 60 -4.70 -3.97 6.77
CA VAL A 60 -4.72 -3.51 8.16
C VAL A 60 -6.17 -3.22 8.56
N ALA A 61 -6.91 -2.47 7.74
CA ALA A 61 -8.30 -2.12 8.00
C ALA A 61 -9.23 -3.34 8.10
N ALA A 62 -8.96 -4.40 7.34
CA ALA A 62 -9.71 -5.65 7.41
C ALA A 62 -9.47 -6.43 8.72
N GLN A 63 -8.35 -6.18 9.41
CA GLN A 63 -7.92 -6.92 10.59
C GLN A 63 -8.10 -6.14 11.90
N VAL A 64 -8.29 -4.82 11.83
CA VAL A 64 -8.55 -3.98 13.00
C VAL A 64 -10.01 -3.52 12.97
N GLN A 65 -10.59 -3.28 14.15
CA GLN A 65 -11.85 -2.56 14.21
C GLN A 65 -11.60 -1.10 13.82
N CYS A 66 -11.76 -0.81 12.53
CA CYS A 66 -11.80 0.57 12.05
C CYS A 66 -13.17 1.17 12.31
N ASP A 67 -13.19 2.47 12.63
CA ASP A 67 -14.42 3.24 12.64
C ASP A 67 -14.98 3.38 11.22
N GLY A 68 -16.31 3.27 11.08
CA GLY A 68 -17.04 3.57 9.85
C GLY A 68 -16.69 2.69 8.63
N ASP A 69 -16.67 3.30 7.45
CA ASP A 69 -16.54 2.62 6.15
C ASP A 69 -15.08 2.54 5.63
N ASN A 70 -14.09 2.66 6.51
CA ASN A 70 -12.67 2.70 6.11
C ASN A 70 -12.19 1.41 5.42
N ALA A 71 -12.54 0.24 5.95
CA ALA A 71 -12.19 -1.04 5.36
C ALA A 71 -12.78 -1.25 3.95
N PRO A 72 -14.11 -1.11 3.73
CA PRO A 72 -14.67 -1.22 2.39
C PRO A 72 -14.17 -0.11 1.45
N GLY A 73 -13.97 1.12 1.93
CA GLY A 73 -13.45 2.23 1.14
C GLY A 73 -12.01 2.00 0.64
N LEU A 74 -11.12 1.52 1.50
CA LEU A 74 -9.73 1.18 1.13
C LEU A 74 -9.68 -0.01 0.17
N HIS A 75 -10.52 -1.02 0.39
CA HIS A 75 -10.61 -2.15 -0.53
C HIS A 75 -11.11 -1.72 -1.92
N GLN A 76 -12.12 -0.84 -1.98
CA GLN A 76 -12.58 -0.26 -3.25
C GLN A 76 -11.49 0.55 -3.95
N ALA A 77 -10.77 1.39 -3.20
CA ALA A 77 -9.66 2.19 -3.74
C ALA A 77 -8.57 1.29 -4.34
N LEU A 78 -8.20 0.21 -3.65
CA LEU A 78 -7.27 -0.79 -4.18
C LEU A 78 -7.82 -1.47 -5.44
N ALA A 79 -9.13 -1.76 -5.47
CA ALA A 79 -9.79 -2.35 -6.64
C ALA A 79 -9.76 -1.49 -7.88
N VAL A 80 -9.89 -0.18 -7.70
CA VAL A 80 -9.74 0.79 -8.77
C VAL A 80 -8.31 0.82 -9.29
N VAL A 81 -7.29 0.81 -8.42
CA VAL A 81 -5.88 0.78 -8.82
C VAL A 81 -5.54 -0.49 -9.61
N VAL A 82 -5.99 -1.65 -9.13
CA VAL A 82 -5.75 -2.95 -9.79
C VAL A 82 -6.47 -3.01 -11.14
N ARG A 83 -7.70 -2.48 -11.23
CA ARG A 83 -8.43 -2.34 -12.50
C ARG A 83 -7.66 -1.46 -13.48
N MET A 84 -7.22 -0.27 -13.08
CA MET A 84 -6.43 0.63 -13.95
C MET A 84 -5.12 -0.02 -14.39
N ALA A 85 -4.44 -0.75 -13.50
CA ALA A 85 -3.22 -1.48 -13.82
C ALA A 85 -3.47 -2.58 -14.88
N ALA A 86 -4.55 -3.34 -14.72
CA ALA A 86 -4.96 -4.37 -15.68
C ALA A 86 -5.39 -3.78 -17.04
N ASP A 87 -5.95 -2.57 -17.04
CA ASP A 87 -6.36 -1.83 -18.24
C ASP A 87 -5.23 -0.99 -18.84
N GLY A 88 -4.01 -1.55 -18.89
CA GLY A 88 -2.86 -0.90 -19.52
C GLY A 88 -2.27 0.26 -18.72
N CYS A 89 -2.46 0.27 -17.39
CA CYS A 89 -1.98 1.34 -16.50
C CYS A 89 -2.49 2.73 -16.89
N ARG A 90 -3.71 2.80 -17.45
CA ARG A 90 -4.34 4.05 -17.89
C ARG A 90 -5.01 4.73 -16.69
N TRP A 91 -4.62 5.98 -16.45
CA TRP A 91 -5.16 6.76 -15.34
C TRP A 91 -6.60 7.21 -15.60
N ASP A 92 -7.42 7.17 -14.55
CA ASP A 92 -8.79 7.66 -14.55
C ASP A 92 -8.92 8.78 -13.51
N ASP A 93 -8.90 10.03 -13.99
CA ASP A 93 -8.89 11.25 -13.16
C ASP A 93 -10.11 11.39 -12.25
N ALA A 94 -11.24 10.77 -12.60
CA ALA A 94 -12.44 10.72 -11.78
C ALA A 94 -12.18 10.12 -10.38
N TRP A 95 -11.14 9.29 -10.24
CA TRP A 95 -10.75 8.68 -8.97
C TRP A 95 -9.67 9.44 -8.20
N GLY A 96 -9.06 10.49 -8.77
CA GLY A 96 -7.89 11.14 -8.19
C GLY A 96 -8.10 11.62 -6.76
N ALA A 97 -9.20 12.34 -6.50
CA ALA A 97 -9.53 12.83 -5.16
C ALA A 97 -9.82 11.69 -4.17
N GLN A 98 -10.52 10.64 -4.60
CA GLN A 98 -10.84 9.50 -3.74
C GLN A 98 -9.59 8.67 -3.41
N LEU A 99 -8.71 8.44 -4.38
CA LEU A 99 -7.45 7.73 -4.17
C LEU A 99 -6.50 8.50 -3.26
N GLN A 100 -6.50 9.84 -3.35
CA GLN A 100 -5.76 10.67 -2.42
C GLN A 100 -6.28 10.55 -0.98
N LEU A 101 -7.60 10.63 -0.79
CA LEU A 101 -8.19 10.43 0.54
C LEU A 101 -7.88 9.04 1.10
N ALA A 102 -7.99 8.01 0.26
CA ALA A 102 -7.67 6.63 0.63
C ALA A 102 -6.18 6.48 1.05
N LEU A 103 -5.26 7.19 0.40
CA LEU A 103 -3.85 7.22 0.78
C LEU A 103 -3.64 7.82 2.17
N GLU A 104 -4.33 8.92 2.48
CA GLU A 104 -4.25 9.57 3.80
C GLU A 104 -4.72 8.62 4.91
N VAL A 105 -5.89 8.00 4.72
CA VAL A 105 -6.44 7.00 5.66
C VAL A 105 -5.50 5.80 5.79
N SER A 106 -4.99 5.28 4.68
CA SER A 106 -4.02 4.17 4.71
C SER A 106 -2.76 4.55 5.50
N SER A 107 -2.20 5.73 5.27
CA SER A 107 -1.00 6.20 5.96
C SER A 107 -1.18 6.28 7.48
N GLN A 108 -2.37 6.67 7.92
CA GLN A 108 -2.74 6.72 9.33
C GLN A 108 -2.75 5.31 9.92
N LEU A 109 -3.43 4.37 9.27
CA LEU A 109 -3.48 2.96 9.70
C LEU A 109 -2.10 2.31 9.73
N ILE A 110 -1.23 2.59 8.76
CA ILE A 110 0.15 2.09 8.72
C ILE A 110 0.94 2.58 9.94
N ARG A 111 0.77 3.84 10.33
CA ARG A 111 1.45 4.43 11.48
C ARG A 111 0.93 3.86 12.81
N GLU A 112 -0.39 3.77 12.95
CA GLU A 112 -1.06 3.30 14.17
C GLU A 112 -0.84 1.80 14.40
N HIS A 113 -0.79 1.02 13.32
CA HIS A 113 -0.68 -0.44 13.34
C HIS A 113 0.59 -0.95 12.65
N SER A 114 1.72 -0.26 12.86
CA SER A 114 3.00 -0.54 12.18
C SER A 114 3.49 -2.00 12.24
N ALA A 115 3.25 -2.71 13.34
CA ALA A 115 3.61 -4.13 13.45
C ALA A 115 2.79 -5.02 12.50
N LEU A 116 1.50 -4.72 12.34
CA LEU A 116 0.63 -5.41 11.39
C LEU A 116 0.95 -5.01 9.95
N ALA A 117 1.14 -3.71 9.70
CA ALA A 117 1.57 -3.19 8.41
C ALA A 117 2.85 -3.87 7.91
N ALA A 118 3.83 -4.07 8.79
CA ALA A 118 5.08 -4.77 8.46
C ALA A 118 4.87 -6.25 8.06
N ARG A 119 3.84 -6.93 8.60
CA ARG A 119 3.53 -8.33 8.26
C ARG A 119 2.91 -8.46 6.87
N VAL A 120 2.10 -7.48 6.45
CA VAL A 120 1.37 -7.51 5.17
C VAL A 120 2.15 -6.85 4.02
N LEU A 121 3.13 -6.00 4.35
CA LEU A 121 3.98 -5.30 3.37
C LEU A 121 4.56 -6.20 2.26
N PRO A 122 5.08 -7.42 2.53
CA PRO A 122 5.59 -8.28 1.47
C PRO A 122 4.53 -8.63 0.40
N GLY A 123 3.28 -8.85 0.80
CA GLY A 123 2.17 -9.12 -0.13
C GLY A 123 1.83 -7.90 -0.98
N ALA A 124 1.78 -6.72 -0.36
CA ALA A 124 1.55 -5.46 -1.08
C ALA A 124 2.70 -5.12 -2.06
N CYS A 125 3.95 -5.42 -1.67
CA CYS A 125 5.11 -5.30 -2.56
C CYS A 125 5.05 -6.29 -3.75
N ALA A 126 4.58 -7.52 -3.53
CA ALA A 126 4.38 -8.48 -4.61
C ALA A 126 3.35 -7.98 -5.63
N LEU A 127 2.20 -7.46 -5.16
CA LEU A 127 1.20 -6.85 -6.03
C LEU A 127 1.77 -5.66 -6.82
N SER A 128 2.53 -4.78 -6.16
CA SER A 128 3.22 -3.66 -6.81
C SER A 128 4.19 -4.11 -7.90
N GLN A 129 4.94 -5.18 -7.64
CA GLN A 129 5.83 -5.79 -8.63
C GLN A 129 5.04 -6.33 -9.82
N ASP A 130 3.90 -6.95 -9.60
CA ASP A 130 3.03 -7.42 -10.67
C ASP A 130 2.47 -6.26 -11.51
N VAL A 131 2.13 -5.12 -10.88
CA VAL A 131 1.73 -3.90 -11.61
C VAL A 131 2.87 -3.45 -12.53
N LYS A 132 4.09 -3.34 -11.99
CA LYS A 132 5.28 -2.93 -12.77
C LYS A 132 5.57 -3.86 -13.94
N LEU A 133 5.32 -5.15 -13.76
CA LEU A 133 5.57 -6.17 -14.78
C LEU A 133 4.38 -6.38 -15.75
N GLY A 134 3.26 -5.66 -15.57
CA GLY A 134 2.05 -5.83 -16.38
C GLY A 134 1.39 -7.21 -16.22
N ARG A 135 1.53 -7.83 -15.04
CA ARG A 135 1.03 -9.18 -14.74
C ARG A 135 -0.28 -9.19 -13.95
N VAL A 136 -0.72 -8.02 -13.51
CA VAL A 136 -1.94 -7.88 -12.71
C VAL A 136 -3.17 -8.27 -13.51
N ARG A 137 -4.01 -9.07 -12.87
CA ARG A 137 -5.35 -9.42 -13.35
C ARG A 137 -6.39 -8.72 -12.48
N ALA A 138 -7.57 -8.48 -13.02
CA ALA A 138 -8.64 -7.77 -12.31
C ALA A 138 -9.09 -8.48 -11.01
N ASP A 139 -8.85 -9.79 -10.88
CA ASP A 139 -9.15 -10.61 -9.71
C ASP A 139 -7.99 -10.71 -8.70
N ALA A 140 -6.91 -9.93 -8.85
CA ALA A 140 -5.70 -10.00 -8.01
C ALA A 140 -5.89 -9.57 -6.53
N ILE A 141 -7.11 -9.17 -6.13
CA ILE A 141 -7.44 -8.59 -4.83
C ILE A 141 -8.11 -9.61 -3.92
N ALA A 142 -7.62 -10.84 -3.96
CA ALA A 142 -7.83 -11.77 -2.86
C ALA A 142 -7.12 -11.21 -1.59
N PRO A 143 -7.52 -11.60 -0.37
CA PRO A 143 -6.82 -11.20 0.85
C PRO A 143 -5.31 -11.45 0.70
N LEU A 144 -4.49 -10.41 0.86
CA LEU A 144 -3.03 -10.44 0.72
C LEU A 144 -2.33 -11.16 1.88
N VAL A 145 -3.09 -11.92 2.68
CA VAL A 145 -2.58 -12.73 3.80
C VAL A 145 -1.51 -13.67 3.26
N PHE A 146 -0.26 -13.39 3.63
CA PHE A 146 0.84 -14.33 3.43
C PHE A 146 0.50 -15.61 4.19
N LYS A 147 0.24 -16.71 3.48
CA LYS A 147 0.23 -18.06 4.04
C LYS A 147 1.67 -18.38 4.45
N GLY A 148 2.10 -17.86 5.58
CA GLY A 148 3.24 -18.41 6.29
C GLY A 148 2.88 -19.86 6.58
N GLU A 149 3.69 -20.78 6.05
CA GLU A 149 3.61 -22.19 6.40
C GLU A 149 3.48 -22.32 7.91
N VAL A 150 2.50 -23.12 8.32
CA VAL A 150 2.40 -23.64 9.67
C VAL A 150 3.66 -24.47 9.90
N LEU A 151 4.68 -23.87 10.50
CA LEU A 151 5.73 -24.64 11.14
C LEU A 151 5.17 -25.15 12.46
N CYS A 152 4.53 -26.32 12.38
CA CYS A 152 4.52 -27.24 13.51
C CYS A 152 5.97 -27.52 13.91
N GLY A 153 6.31 -27.27 15.17
CA GLY A 153 7.60 -27.56 15.79
C GLY A 153 7.59 -27.20 17.25
#